data_AF-A0A1N7FXK7-F1
#
_entry.id   AF-A0A1N7FXK7-F1
#
_cell.length_a   1.000
_cell.length_b   1.000
_cell.length_c   1.000
_cell.angle_alpha   90.00
_cell.angle_beta   90.00
_cell.angle_gamma   90.00
#
_symmetry.space_group_name_H-M   'P 1'
#
loop_
_entity.id
_entity.type
_entity.pdbx_description
1 polymer ?
#
loop_
_entity_poly.entity_id
_entity_poly.type
_entity_poly.pdbx_seq_one_letter_code
_entity_poly.pdbx_strand_id
1 'polypeptide(L)'
;MFSEHVQSRVDQKEATRRRVLDAADSLFRSQGFAATTVRQIASKAEVSAGSVMAVGDKDALLVAIYDSWIAAVHRSRAETFGDMPSADLPDDVIALFEPFVDHFARDIELSREYAAVIVRGDHDTTIFRQLGLTLVGEVHQVLVRSGVDETSAGRRAAAIYLAYLGILMTVSNGAVSDESGRAQFRDVVSLITDHEELS
;
A
#
# COMPACT_ATOMS: atom_id res chain seq x y z
N MET A 1 35.43 1.60 20.40
CA MET A 1 35.22 2.99 19.93
C MET A 1 34.78 3.11 18.46
N PHE A 2 34.77 2.03 17.66
CA PHE A 2 34.40 2.10 16.23
C PHE A 2 32.89 2.03 15.93
N SER A 3 32.04 1.60 16.88
CA SER A 3 30.60 1.44 16.64
C SER A 3 29.78 2.73 16.74
N GLU A 4 30.28 3.75 17.43
CA GLU A 4 29.55 5.01 17.70
C GLU A 4 29.46 5.93 16.47
N HIS A 5 30.53 5.99 15.67
CA HIS A 5 30.58 6.79 14.43
C HIS A 5 29.76 6.17 13.29
N VAL A 6 29.62 4.84 13.27
CA VAL A 6 28.85 4.12 12.24
C VAL A 6 27.35 4.28 12.50
N GLN A 7 26.92 4.15 13.76
CA GLN A 7 25.51 4.37 14.15
C GLN A 7 25.06 5.80 13.82
N SER A 8 25.87 6.81 14.16
CA SER A 8 25.59 8.22 13.85
C SER A 8 25.42 8.51 12.35
N ARG A 9 26.19 7.84 11.48
CA ARG A 9 26.08 8.00 10.02
C ARG A 9 24.84 7.34 9.44
N VAL A 10 24.46 6.17 9.95
CA VAL A 10 23.22 5.48 9.56
C VAL A 10 22.01 6.30 9.99
N ASP A 11 22.00 6.81 11.22
CA ASP A 11 20.91 7.64 11.75
C ASP A 11 20.76 8.95 10.97
N GLN A 12 21.87 9.61 10.62
CA GLN A 12 21.86 10.82 9.77
C GLN A 12 21.34 10.54 8.35
N LYS A 13 21.70 9.39 7.77
CA LYS A 13 21.20 8.96 6.47
C LYS A 13 19.69 8.75 6.51
N GLU A 14 19.18 8.04 7.51
CA GLU A 14 17.75 7.81 7.67
C GLU A 14 16.96 9.08 8.00
N ALA A 15 17.54 10.01 8.76
CA ALA A 15 16.94 11.32 9.01
C ALA A 15 16.84 12.15 7.72
N THR A 16 17.88 12.10 6.88
CA THR A 16 17.87 12.75 5.57
C THR A 16 16.84 12.11 4.64
N ARG A 17 16.78 10.78 4.60
CA ARG A 17 15.79 10.03 3.83
C ARG A 17 14.37 10.45 4.18
N ARG A 18 14.04 10.50 5.48
CA ARG A 18 12.74 10.96 5.98
C ARG A 18 12.40 12.38 5.52
N ARG A 19 13.29 13.35 5.74
CA ARG A 19 13.07 14.74 5.30
C ARG A 19 12.79 14.84 3.79
N VAL A 20 13.50 14.07 2.97
CA VAL A 20 13.30 14.05 1.53
C VAL A 20 11.93 13.48 1.16
N LEU A 21 11.52 12.36 1.76
CA LEU A 21 10.21 11.75 1.50
C LEU A 21 9.06 12.63 1.98
N ASP A 22 9.17 13.24 3.16
CA ASP A 22 8.16 14.15 3.70
C ASP A 22 8.01 15.41 2.81
N ALA A 23 9.13 15.95 2.32
CA ALA A 23 9.11 17.07 1.40
C ALA A 23 8.50 16.69 0.04
N ALA A 24 8.82 15.50 -0.47
CA ALA A 24 8.27 14.98 -1.71
C ALA A 24 6.75 14.74 -1.61
N ASP A 25 6.28 14.03 -0.58
CA ASP A 25 4.84 13.77 -0.35
C ASP A 25 4.05 15.08 -0.27
N SER A 26 4.53 16.03 0.53
CA SER A 26 3.89 17.34 0.67
C SER A 26 3.84 18.12 -0.65
N LEU A 27 4.87 18.05 -1.49
CA LEU A 27 4.87 18.71 -2.81
C LEU A 27 3.98 17.98 -3.81
N PHE A 28 4.03 16.65 -3.86
CA PHE A 28 3.20 15.85 -4.74
C PHE A 28 1.71 16.10 -4.50
N ARG A 29 1.29 16.15 -3.23
CA ARG A 29 -0.12 16.41 -2.86
C ARG A 29 -0.56 17.86 -3.04
N SER A 30 0.35 18.83 -2.94
CA SER A 30 -0.03 20.26 -2.99
C SER A 30 -0.04 20.85 -4.39
N GLN A 31 0.82 20.37 -5.28
CA GLN A 31 0.96 20.92 -6.64
C GLN A 31 0.97 19.85 -7.74
N GLY A 32 0.78 18.58 -7.39
CA GLY A 32 0.76 17.46 -8.33
C GLY A 32 2.15 16.89 -8.64
N PHE A 33 2.20 15.57 -8.84
CA PHE A 33 3.42 14.83 -9.12
C PHE A 33 4.16 15.33 -10.38
N ALA A 34 3.42 15.62 -11.46
CA ALA A 34 4.00 16.07 -12.72
C ALA A 34 4.73 17.42 -12.58
N ALA A 35 4.18 18.35 -11.82
CA ALA A 35 4.73 19.70 -11.62
C ALA A 35 5.88 19.74 -10.61
N THR A 36 6.04 18.72 -9.76
CA THR A 36 7.12 18.65 -8.77
C THR A 36 8.45 18.23 -9.40
N THR A 37 9.51 18.96 -9.04
CA THR A 37 10.89 18.70 -9.48
C THR A 37 11.78 18.30 -8.30
N VAL A 38 12.84 17.52 -8.58
CA VAL A 38 13.88 17.15 -7.60
C VAL A 38 14.50 18.38 -6.91
N ARG A 39 14.62 19.51 -7.63
CA ARG A 39 15.15 20.76 -7.06
C ARG A 39 14.21 21.38 -6.02
N GLN A 40 12.89 21.36 -6.28
CA GLN A 40 11.91 21.83 -5.30
C GLN A 40 11.91 20.95 -4.05
N ILE A 41 11.98 19.62 -4.22
CA ILE A 41 12.09 18.67 -3.11
C ILE A 41 13.35 18.96 -2.29
N ALA A 42 14.50 19.12 -2.95
CA ALA A 42 15.77 19.44 -2.28
C ALA A 42 15.69 20.74 -1.48
N SER A 43 15.10 21.79 -2.07
CA SER A 43 14.91 23.07 -1.39
C SER A 43 14.02 22.95 -0.16
N LYS A 44 12.90 22.21 -0.25
CA LYS A 44 11.96 22.03 0.87
C LYS A 44 12.52 21.13 1.96
N ALA A 45 13.29 20.11 1.59
CA ALA A 45 13.94 19.21 2.53
C ALA A 45 15.23 19.79 3.15
N GLU A 46 15.69 20.97 2.72
CA GLU A 46 16.95 21.60 3.13
C GLU A 46 18.15 20.68 2.90
N VAL A 47 18.27 20.15 1.67
CA VAL A 47 19.37 19.29 1.23
C VAL A 47 19.81 19.63 -0.20
N SER A 48 20.90 19.04 -0.66
CA SER A 48 21.32 19.17 -2.06
C SER A 48 20.46 18.29 -2.98
N ALA A 49 20.35 18.66 -4.26
CA ALA A 49 19.71 17.80 -5.27
C ALA A 49 20.40 16.42 -5.38
N GLY A 50 21.73 16.36 -5.21
CA GLY A 50 22.47 15.09 -5.17
C GLY A 50 22.08 14.22 -3.98
N SER A 51 21.76 14.83 -2.82
CA SER A 51 21.25 14.11 -1.65
C SER A 51 19.86 13.52 -1.90
N VAL A 52 18.99 14.23 -2.63
CA VAL A 52 17.69 13.69 -3.05
C VAL A 52 17.88 12.51 -4.00
N MET A 53 18.71 12.66 -5.03
CA MET A 53 19.00 11.58 -5.98
C MET A 53 19.64 10.35 -5.32
N ALA A 54 20.39 10.54 -4.23
CA ALA A 54 20.93 9.44 -3.43
C ALA A 54 19.86 8.68 -2.63
N VAL A 55 18.70 9.30 -2.38
CA VAL A 55 17.51 8.63 -1.83
C VAL A 55 16.75 7.93 -2.95
N GLY A 56 16.55 8.61 -4.09
CA GLY A 56 15.88 8.06 -5.26
C GLY A 56 15.50 9.15 -6.26
N ASP A 57 15.19 8.73 -7.49
CA ASP A 57 14.53 9.61 -8.46
C ASP A 57 13.06 9.86 -8.07
N LYS A 58 12.37 10.75 -8.80
CA LYS A 58 11.02 11.19 -8.45
C LYS A 58 10.02 10.02 -8.33
N ASP A 59 10.11 9.04 -9.23
CA ASP A 59 9.27 7.85 -9.25
C ASP A 59 9.61 6.93 -8.05
N ALA A 60 10.90 6.73 -7.74
CA ALA A 60 11.35 5.99 -6.57
C ALA A 60 10.88 6.61 -5.25
N LEU A 61 10.88 7.95 -5.16
CA LEU A 61 10.37 8.67 -3.99
C LEU A 61 8.87 8.43 -3.82
N LEU A 62 8.10 8.46 -4.90
CA LEU A 62 6.67 8.16 -4.86
C LEU A 62 6.42 6.74 -4.36
N VAL A 63 7.13 5.76 -4.90
CA VAL A 63 7.01 4.36 -4.45
C VAL A 63 7.35 4.24 -2.96
N ALA A 64 8.47 4.84 -2.53
CA ALA A 64 8.89 4.78 -1.14
C ALA A 64 7.90 5.43 -0.16
N ILE A 65 7.18 6.49 -0.58
CA ILE A 65 6.12 7.13 0.22
C ILE A 65 4.97 6.13 0.44
N TYR A 66 4.45 5.53 -0.64
CA TYR A 66 3.36 4.56 -0.56
C TYR A 66 3.76 3.31 0.21
N ASP A 67 4.94 2.76 -0.05
CA ASP A 67 5.46 1.59 0.65
C ASP A 67 5.59 1.85 2.16
N SER A 68 6.06 3.05 2.56
CA SER A 68 6.17 3.43 3.96
C SER A 68 4.79 3.50 4.64
N TRP A 69 3.80 4.03 3.94
CA TRP A 69 2.42 4.11 4.45
C TRP A 69 1.76 2.72 4.53
N ILE A 70 1.85 1.90 3.48
CA ILE A 70 1.32 0.52 3.44
C ILE A 70 1.96 -0.32 4.56
N ALA A 71 3.28 -0.24 4.74
CA ALA A 71 3.97 -0.93 5.82
C ALA A 71 3.51 -0.49 7.22
N ALA A 72 3.17 0.79 7.40
CA ALA A 72 2.62 1.30 8.65
C ALA A 72 1.21 0.75 8.93
N VAL A 73 0.37 0.64 7.90
CA VAL A 73 -0.96 0.02 8.01
C VAL A 73 -0.84 -1.43 8.47
N HIS A 74 -0.02 -2.26 7.82
CA HIS A 74 0.19 -3.65 8.23
C HIS A 74 0.69 -3.78 9.68
N ARG A 75 1.62 -2.91 10.08
CA ARG A 75 2.17 -2.93 11.45
C ARG A 75 1.11 -2.59 12.51
N SER A 76 0.34 -1.53 12.30
CA SER A 76 -0.74 -1.12 13.20
C SER A 76 -1.79 -2.23 13.36
N ARG A 77 -2.05 -2.99 12.30
CA ARG A 77 -2.97 -4.14 12.35
C ARG A 77 -2.38 -5.30 13.13
N ALA A 78 -1.13 -5.69 12.88
CA ALA A 78 -0.49 -6.77 13.62
C ALA A 78 -0.54 -6.54 15.14
N GLU A 79 -0.53 -5.28 15.57
CA GLU A 79 -0.67 -4.86 16.97
C GLU A 79 -2.13 -4.94 17.51
N THR A 80 -3.13 -4.93 16.63
CA THR A 80 -4.58 -4.83 16.98
C THR A 80 -5.34 -6.15 16.76
N PHE A 81 -4.96 -6.97 15.77
CA PHE A 81 -5.71 -8.16 15.30
C PHE A 81 -5.63 -9.41 16.20
N GLY A 82 -5.24 -9.23 17.46
CA GLY A 82 -5.15 -10.30 18.46
C GLY A 82 -6.49 -10.82 18.97
N ASP A 83 -7.58 -10.03 18.91
CA ASP A 83 -8.78 -10.32 19.72
C ASP A 83 -10.16 -9.90 19.12
N MET A 84 -10.25 -9.57 17.82
CA MET A 84 -11.56 -9.23 17.23
C MET A 84 -12.42 -10.49 17.01
N PRO A 85 -13.63 -10.60 17.59
CA PRO A 85 -14.59 -11.63 17.23
C PRO A 85 -15.18 -11.32 15.85
N SER A 86 -15.28 -12.33 14.98
CA SER A 86 -15.97 -12.21 13.69
C SER A 86 -17.49 -12.17 13.92
N ALA A 87 -18.13 -11.09 13.48
CA ALA A 87 -19.58 -11.01 13.39
C ALA A 87 -20.07 -11.47 12.00
N ASP A 88 -19.27 -11.20 10.95
CA ASP A 88 -19.55 -11.54 9.55
C ASP A 88 -18.23 -11.62 8.74
N LEU A 89 -17.92 -12.79 8.16
CA LEU A 89 -16.63 -13.07 7.48
C LEU A 89 -16.35 -12.11 6.30
N PRO A 90 -17.30 -11.85 5.38
CA PRO A 90 -17.15 -10.82 4.36
C PRO A 90 -16.73 -9.46 4.92
N ASP A 91 -17.36 -8.99 5.99
CA ASP A 91 -17.04 -7.69 6.59
C ASP A 91 -15.64 -7.68 7.20
N ASP A 92 -15.23 -8.76 7.87
CA ASP A 92 -13.87 -8.89 8.42
C ASP A 92 -12.80 -8.83 7.33
N VAL A 93 -13.05 -9.48 6.19
CA VAL A 93 -12.16 -9.40 5.03
C VAL A 93 -12.14 -7.99 4.46
N ILE A 94 -13.31 -7.35 4.27
CA ILE A 94 -13.41 -5.99 3.72
C ILE A 94 -12.67 -4.98 4.61
N ALA A 95 -12.75 -5.12 5.93
CA ALA A 95 -12.05 -4.26 6.89
C ALA A 95 -10.51 -4.29 6.71
N LEU A 96 -9.94 -5.39 6.19
CA LEU A 96 -8.53 -5.46 5.82
C LEU A 96 -8.18 -4.60 4.59
N PHE A 97 -9.16 -4.22 3.76
CA PHE A 97 -8.91 -3.41 2.58
C PHE A 97 -9.24 -1.93 2.80
N GLU A 98 -10.15 -1.62 3.73
CA GLU A 98 -10.67 -0.26 3.98
C GLU A 98 -9.59 0.83 4.05
N PRO A 99 -8.51 0.72 4.86
CA PRO A 99 -7.46 1.73 4.89
C PRO A 99 -6.81 2.01 3.54
N PHE A 100 -6.64 0.98 2.71
CA PHE A 100 -6.07 1.10 1.36
C PHE A 100 -7.04 1.78 0.43
N VAL A 101 -8.29 1.32 0.37
CA VAL A 101 -9.33 1.94 -0.46
C VAL A 101 -9.46 3.43 -0.12
N ASP A 102 -9.54 3.76 1.16
CA ASP A 102 -9.63 5.15 1.61
C ASP A 102 -8.40 5.97 1.24
N HIS A 103 -7.19 5.43 1.37
CA HIS A 103 -5.98 6.15 1.01
C HIS A 103 -5.90 6.43 -0.49
N PHE A 104 -6.16 5.43 -1.33
CA PHE A 104 -6.11 5.58 -2.78
C PHE A 104 -7.26 6.48 -3.30
N ALA A 105 -8.42 6.49 -2.65
CA ALA A 105 -9.53 7.37 -3.02
C ALA A 105 -9.30 8.85 -2.65
N ARG A 106 -8.51 9.15 -1.61
CA ARG A 106 -8.26 10.52 -1.14
C ARG A 106 -7.54 11.40 -2.16
N ASP A 107 -6.66 10.82 -2.96
CA ASP A 107 -5.88 11.53 -3.97
C ASP A 107 -5.72 10.65 -5.21
N ILE A 108 -6.78 10.63 -6.02
CA ILE A 108 -6.87 9.76 -7.20
C ILE A 108 -5.80 10.10 -8.25
N GLU A 109 -5.40 11.38 -8.35
CA GLU A 109 -4.39 11.81 -9.30
C GLU A 109 -3.01 11.26 -8.91
N LEU A 110 -2.61 11.42 -7.66
CA LEU A 110 -1.34 10.87 -7.18
C LEU A 110 -1.34 9.33 -7.18
N SER A 111 -2.49 8.72 -6.91
CA SER A 111 -2.67 7.26 -6.95
C SER A 111 -2.49 6.69 -8.36
N ARG A 112 -2.97 7.41 -9.39
CA ARG A 112 -2.74 7.05 -10.80
C ARG A 112 -1.26 7.07 -11.16
N GLU A 113 -0.53 8.08 -10.71
CA GLU A 113 0.91 8.18 -10.93
C GLU A 113 1.65 7.01 -10.28
N TYR A 114 1.29 6.68 -9.03
CA TYR A 114 1.84 5.52 -8.34
C TYR A 114 1.56 4.22 -9.10
N ALA A 115 0.30 3.98 -9.49
CA ALA A 115 -0.08 2.81 -10.27
C ALA A 115 0.70 2.72 -11.59
N ALA A 116 0.89 3.85 -12.29
CA ALA A 116 1.66 3.91 -13.53
C ALA A 116 3.13 3.53 -13.32
N VAL A 117 3.76 4.00 -12.23
CA VAL A 117 5.14 3.63 -11.87
C VAL A 117 5.25 2.12 -11.63
N ILE A 118 4.32 1.54 -10.87
CA ILE A 118 4.30 0.09 -10.58
C ILE A 118 4.12 -0.73 -11.86
N VAL A 119 3.22 -0.32 -12.77
CA VAL A 119 2.95 -1.03 -14.03
C VAL A 119 4.13 -0.96 -15.00
N ARG A 120 4.87 0.17 -15.03
CA ARG A 120 6.10 0.28 -15.83
C ARG A 120 7.17 -0.71 -15.36
N GLY A 121 7.25 -0.97 -14.05
CA GLY A 121 8.15 -1.97 -13.48
C GLY A 121 9.62 -1.55 -13.42
N ASP A 122 9.91 -0.25 -13.60
CA ASP A 122 11.27 0.29 -13.66
C ASP A 122 11.92 0.47 -12.28
N HIS A 123 11.16 0.26 -11.20
CA HIS A 123 11.56 0.52 -9.81
C HIS A 123 11.54 -0.76 -8.98
N ASP A 124 12.35 -0.81 -7.92
CA ASP A 124 12.45 -1.98 -7.05
C ASP A 124 11.12 -2.23 -6.31
N THR A 125 10.29 -3.07 -6.91
CA THR A 125 8.95 -3.45 -6.42
C THR A 125 9.01 -4.54 -5.35
N THR A 126 10.20 -4.90 -4.84
CA THR A 126 10.33 -5.99 -3.85
C THR A 126 9.54 -5.69 -2.58
N ILE A 127 9.59 -4.45 -2.09
CA ILE A 127 8.84 -4.03 -0.89
C ILE A 127 7.33 -4.06 -1.19
N PHE A 128 6.89 -3.41 -2.26
CA PHE A 128 5.49 -3.48 -2.71
C PHE A 128 4.96 -4.92 -2.82
N ARG A 129 5.71 -5.81 -3.45
CA ARG A 129 5.37 -7.24 -3.59
C ARG A 129 5.25 -7.91 -2.22
N GLN A 130 6.21 -7.66 -1.33
CA GLN A 130 6.18 -8.20 0.03
C GLN A 130 4.96 -7.69 0.82
N LEU A 131 4.62 -6.41 0.68
CA LEU A 131 3.45 -5.83 1.33
C LEU A 131 2.14 -6.42 0.77
N GLY A 132 2.04 -6.60 -0.55
CA GLY A 132 0.93 -7.33 -1.18
C GLY A 132 0.79 -8.76 -0.66
N LEU A 133 1.91 -9.49 -0.54
CA LEU A 133 1.92 -10.82 0.08
C LEU A 133 1.51 -10.80 1.56
N THR A 134 1.84 -9.73 2.28
CA THR A 134 1.43 -9.54 3.68
C THR A 134 -0.09 -9.41 3.77
N LEU A 135 -0.71 -8.61 2.90
CA LEU A 135 -2.17 -8.50 2.84
C LEU A 135 -2.85 -9.83 2.49
N VAL A 136 -2.31 -10.58 1.53
CA VAL A 136 -2.80 -11.93 1.21
C VAL A 136 -2.72 -12.85 2.44
N GLY A 137 -1.62 -12.77 3.20
CA GLY A 137 -1.45 -13.52 4.46
C GLY A 137 -2.45 -13.12 5.54
N GLU A 138 -2.78 -11.84 5.66
CA GLU A 138 -3.81 -11.35 6.59
C GLU A 138 -5.20 -11.91 6.22
N VAL A 139 -5.58 -11.83 4.94
CA VAL A 139 -6.85 -12.39 4.45
C VAL A 139 -6.90 -13.90 4.68
N HIS A 140 -5.80 -14.60 4.38
CA HIS A 140 -5.68 -16.03 4.64
C HIS A 140 -5.92 -16.37 6.11
N GLN A 141 -5.32 -15.63 7.05
CA GLN A 141 -5.51 -15.86 8.49
C GLN A 141 -6.97 -15.65 8.92
N VAL A 142 -7.64 -14.62 8.39
CA VAL A 142 -9.07 -14.40 8.67
C VAL A 142 -9.92 -15.57 8.17
N LEU A 143 -9.68 -16.05 6.94
CA LEU A 143 -10.41 -17.18 6.37
C LEU A 143 -10.21 -18.47 7.18
N VAL A 144 -8.98 -18.79 7.58
CA VAL A 144 -8.66 -19.98 8.39
C VAL A 144 -9.31 -19.91 9.78
N ARG A 145 -9.28 -18.74 10.43
CA ARG A 145 -9.93 -18.54 11.74
C ARG A 145 -11.45 -18.74 11.68
N SER A 146 -12.06 -18.43 10.54
CA SER A 146 -13.49 -18.65 10.29
C SER A 146 -13.84 -20.08 9.84
N GLY A 147 -12.87 -20.99 9.78
CA GLY A 147 -13.10 -22.41 9.51
C GLY A 147 -12.88 -22.85 8.06
N VAL A 148 -12.39 -21.98 7.17
CA VAL A 148 -12.01 -22.36 5.81
C VAL A 148 -10.73 -23.20 5.85
N ASP A 149 -10.66 -24.30 5.08
CA ASP A 149 -9.46 -25.12 5.02
C ASP A 149 -8.26 -24.35 4.43
N GLU A 150 -7.05 -24.67 4.88
CA GLU A 150 -5.80 -23.97 4.52
C GLU A 150 -5.60 -23.81 3.00
N THR A 151 -5.90 -24.87 2.23
CA THR A 151 -5.66 -24.86 0.78
C THR A 151 -6.68 -23.99 0.04
N SER A 152 -7.94 -24.01 0.48
CA SER A 152 -8.98 -23.13 -0.05
C SER A 152 -8.79 -21.69 0.42
N ALA A 153 -8.39 -21.47 1.67
CA ALA A 153 -8.08 -20.15 2.20
C ALA A 153 -6.98 -19.47 1.39
N GLY A 154 -5.92 -20.19 1.03
CA GLY A 154 -4.84 -19.66 0.19
C GLY A 154 -5.32 -19.20 -1.18
N ARG A 155 -6.16 -20.01 -1.83
CA ARG A 155 -6.74 -19.68 -3.15
C ARG A 155 -7.72 -18.51 -3.09
N ARG A 156 -8.59 -18.49 -2.08
CA ARG A 156 -9.58 -17.42 -1.85
C ARG A 156 -8.89 -16.09 -1.53
N ALA A 157 -7.90 -16.09 -0.64
CA ALA A 157 -7.12 -14.89 -0.31
C ALA A 157 -6.41 -14.29 -1.54
N ALA A 158 -5.77 -15.15 -2.36
CA ALA A 158 -5.13 -14.69 -3.60
C ALA A 158 -6.15 -14.11 -4.59
N ALA A 159 -7.33 -14.75 -4.75
CA ALA A 159 -8.39 -14.27 -5.62
C ALA A 159 -8.96 -12.91 -5.16
N ILE A 160 -9.21 -12.75 -3.87
CA ILE A 160 -9.69 -11.49 -3.28
C ILE A 160 -8.68 -10.37 -3.50
N TYR A 161 -7.39 -10.61 -3.28
CA TYR A 161 -6.34 -9.63 -3.52
C TYR A 161 -6.24 -9.20 -5.00
N LEU A 162 -6.34 -10.16 -5.93
CA LEU A 162 -6.34 -9.86 -7.37
C LEU A 162 -7.59 -9.08 -7.79
N ALA A 163 -8.75 -9.41 -7.23
CA ALA A 163 -9.99 -8.66 -7.45
C ALA A 163 -9.87 -7.22 -6.94
N TYR A 164 -9.32 -7.03 -5.73
CA TYR A 164 -9.02 -5.72 -5.19
C TYR A 164 -8.12 -4.89 -6.14
N LEU A 165 -7.02 -5.46 -6.63
CA LEU A 165 -6.14 -4.75 -7.57
C LEU A 165 -6.87 -4.40 -8.88
N GLY A 166 -7.69 -5.30 -9.42
CA GLY A 166 -8.47 -5.05 -10.62
C GLY A 166 -9.45 -3.88 -10.45
N ILE A 167 -10.19 -3.88 -9.33
CA ILE A 167 -11.14 -2.81 -8.98
C ILE A 167 -10.41 -1.50 -8.72
N LEU A 168 -9.30 -1.52 -7.99
CA LEU A 168 -8.48 -0.35 -7.75
C LEU A 168 -8.02 0.28 -9.06
N MET A 169 -7.63 -0.53 -10.05
CA MET A 169 -7.21 -0.04 -11.36
C MET A 169 -8.36 0.56 -12.17
N THR A 170 -9.57 -0.04 -12.13
CA THR A 170 -10.74 0.49 -12.85
C THR A 170 -11.30 1.75 -12.20
N VAL A 171 -11.24 1.86 -10.86
CA VAL A 171 -11.54 3.12 -10.16
C VAL A 171 -10.50 4.16 -10.51
N SER A 172 -9.21 3.80 -10.43
CA SER A 172 -8.11 4.72 -10.73
C SER A 172 -8.21 5.25 -12.15
N ASN A 173 -8.46 4.45 -13.18
CA ASN A 173 -8.58 4.95 -14.56
C ASN A 173 -9.93 5.62 -14.88
N GLY A 174 -10.87 5.67 -13.92
CA GLY A 174 -12.19 6.28 -14.07
C GLY A 174 -13.21 5.45 -14.84
N ALA A 175 -12.92 4.18 -15.15
CA ALA A 175 -13.89 3.25 -15.73
C ALA A 175 -15.04 2.92 -14.76
N VAL A 176 -14.77 2.97 -13.45
CA VAL A 176 -15.74 2.70 -12.38
C VAL A 176 -15.65 3.83 -11.34
N SER A 177 -16.78 4.23 -10.74
CA SER A 177 -16.78 5.20 -9.63
C SER A 177 -16.26 4.56 -8.34
N ASP A 178 -15.74 5.34 -7.38
CA ASP A 178 -15.31 4.80 -6.08
C ASP A 178 -16.43 4.01 -5.37
N GLU A 179 -17.64 4.57 -5.36
CA GLU A 179 -18.84 3.91 -4.80
C GLU A 179 -19.12 2.56 -5.46
N SER A 180 -19.10 2.51 -6.80
CA SER A 180 -19.34 1.28 -7.53
C SER A 180 -18.19 0.29 -7.36
N GLY A 181 -16.95 0.75 -7.20
CA GLY A 181 -15.80 -0.11 -6.93
C GLY A 181 -15.91 -0.77 -5.56
N ARG A 182 -16.29 -0.01 -4.53
CA ARG A 182 -16.55 -0.53 -3.18
C ARG A 182 -17.68 -1.57 -3.18
N ALA A 183 -18.78 -1.29 -3.88
CA ALA A 183 -19.89 -2.24 -4.01
C ALA A 183 -19.43 -3.54 -4.72
N GLN A 184 -18.75 -3.43 -5.86
CA GLN A 184 -18.22 -4.60 -6.58
C GLN A 184 -17.24 -5.41 -5.73
N PHE A 185 -16.39 -4.75 -4.94
CA PHE A 185 -15.44 -5.44 -4.08
C PHE A 185 -16.16 -6.24 -2.99
N ARG A 186 -17.18 -5.65 -2.36
CA ARG A 186 -18.04 -6.34 -1.38
C ARG A 186 -18.75 -7.55 -1.97
N ASP A 187 -19.31 -7.41 -3.17
CA ASP A 187 -19.99 -8.51 -3.87
C ASP A 187 -19.01 -9.67 -4.18
N VAL A 188 -17.81 -9.34 -4.66
CA VAL A 188 -16.76 -10.33 -4.94
C VAL A 188 -16.30 -11.03 -3.66
N VAL A 189 -16.07 -10.28 -2.59
CA VAL A 189 -15.69 -10.88 -1.29
C VAL A 189 -16.79 -11.83 -0.84
N SER A 190 -18.05 -11.39 -0.83
CA SER A 190 -19.20 -12.22 -0.41
C SER A 190 -19.27 -13.52 -1.21
N LEU A 191 -19.20 -13.44 -2.54
CA LEU A 191 -19.19 -14.62 -3.42
C LEU A 191 -18.02 -15.56 -3.15
N ILE A 192 -16.82 -15.02 -2.91
CA ILE A 192 -15.62 -15.81 -2.64
C ILE A 192 -15.61 -16.35 -1.21
N THR A 193 -16.31 -15.75 -0.25
CA THR A 193 -16.41 -16.23 1.14
C THR A 193 -17.59 -17.17 1.35
N ASP A 194 -18.62 -17.09 0.51
CA ASP A 194 -19.77 -17.98 0.59
C ASP A 194 -19.36 -19.44 0.40
N HIS A 195 -19.94 -20.29 1.24
CA HIS A 195 -19.80 -21.74 1.20
C HIS A 195 -20.98 -22.31 0.40
N GLU A 196 -20.84 -22.45 -0.92
CA GLU A 196 -21.57 -23.54 -1.57
C GLU A 196 -20.84 -24.84 -1.21
N GLU A 197 -21.37 -25.55 -0.21
CA GLU A 197 -21.15 -26.98 -0.06
C GLU A 197 -21.54 -27.64 -1.39
N LEU A 198 -20.56 -27.88 -2.25
CA LEU A 198 -20.71 -28.83 -3.35
C LEU A 198 -20.89 -30.22 -2.72
N SER A 199 -22.17 -30.52 -2.45
CA SER A 199 -22.70 -31.86 -2.15
C SER A 199 -22.40 -32.86 -3.24
#